data_AF-A0A812P3Q2-F1
#
_entry.id   AF-A0A812P3Q2-F1
#
_cell.length_a   1.000
_cell.length_b   1.000
_cell.length_c   1.000
_cell.angle_alpha   90.00
_cell.angle_beta   90.00
_cell.angle_gamma   90.00
#
_symmetry.space_group_name_H-M   'P 1'
#
loop_
_entity.id
_entity.type
_entity.pdbx_description
1 polymer ?
#
loop_
_entity_poly.entity_id
_entity_poly.type
_entity_poly.pdbx_seq_one_letter_code
_entity_poly.pdbx_strand_id
1 'polypeptide(L)'
;MYLNSVLESIGSDSGSYSAEDIYRLNEAIFNLPEEEDLDDSTTELLFKAVQKIKKAFAGGKCDRDPNFYYDYIALLSTMQNQHFFGSKQTKLLLDWLHEAVKSPPGEDKSGAKSSSSTKDIARIEAENAKMIKEIEQMQELTAAVQVLQGFKLPKNISTTPSTGDKSQPSQQSAAKRKRRGKGSGGGGGSG
;
A
#
# COMPACT_ATOMS: atom_id res chain seq x y z
N MET A 1 33.33 -13.85 -7.71
CA MET A 1 32.10 -14.39 -7.08
C MET A 1 30.94 -13.43 -7.34
N TYR A 2 29.71 -13.93 -7.37
CA TYR A 2 28.50 -13.09 -7.53
C TYR A 2 28.45 -11.99 -6.47
N LEU A 3 28.80 -12.31 -5.21
CA LEU A 3 28.93 -11.34 -4.13
C LEU A 3 29.80 -10.13 -4.48
N ASN A 4 30.98 -10.34 -5.07
CA ASN A 4 31.88 -9.23 -5.43
C ASN A 4 31.25 -8.29 -6.46
N SER A 5 30.54 -8.83 -7.45
CA SER A 5 29.84 -8.01 -8.44
C SER A 5 28.71 -7.17 -7.83
N VAL A 6 28.01 -7.73 -6.82
CA VAL A 6 26.98 -7.01 -6.07
C VAL A 6 27.60 -5.92 -5.19
N LEU A 7 28.71 -6.23 -4.50
CA LEU A 7 29.45 -5.27 -3.68
C LEU A 7 30.03 -4.11 -4.51
N GLU A 8 30.51 -4.37 -5.71
CA GLU A 8 30.96 -3.34 -6.65
C GLU A 8 29.82 -2.42 -7.08
N SER A 9 28.65 -2.99 -7.43
CA SER A 9 27.45 -2.22 -7.77
C SER A 9 27.05 -1.29 -6.63
N ILE A 10 26.88 -1.85 -5.43
CA ILE A 10 26.49 -1.10 -4.21
C ILE A 10 27.55 -0.07 -3.80
N GLY A 11 28.82 -0.37 -4.05
CA GLY A 11 29.95 0.50 -3.75
C GLY A 11 30.03 1.72 -4.66
N SER A 12 29.55 1.59 -5.90
CA SER A 12 29.53 2.65 -6.91
C SER A 12 28.38 3.66 -6.74
N ASP A 13 27.35 3.29 -5.97
CA ASP A 13 26.17 4.12 -5.80
C ASP A 13 26.33 5.28 -4.80
N SER A 14 25.70 6.40 -5.15
CA SER A 14 25.84 7.74 -4.56
C SER A 14 25.26 7.91 -3.13
N GLY A 15 25.02 6.81 -2.42
CA GLY A 15 24.49 6.81 -1.05
C GLY A 15 22.96 6.86 -0.95
N SER A 16 22.27 6.49 -2.03
CA SER A 16 20.85 6.08 -2.03
C SER A 16 20.80 4.62 -2.44
N TYR A 17 20.02 3.81 -1.73
CA TYR A 17 19.87 2.38 -2.00
C TYR A 17 18.41 2.07 -2.33
N SER A 18 18.21 1.17 -3.29
CA SER A 18 16.91 0.61 -3.64
C SER A 18 16.64 -0.70 -2.89
N ALA A 19 15.39 -1.15 -2.89
CA ALA A 19 15.03 -2.45 -2.33
C ALA A 19 15.75 -3.59 -3.10
N GLU A 20 15.85 -3.46 -4.43
CA GLU A 20 16.56 -4.39 -5.30
C GLU A 20 18.05 -4.54 -4.94
N ASP A 21 18.73 -3.45 -4.58
CA ASP A 21 20.14 -3.51 -4.16
C ASP A 21 20.32 -4.36 -2.90
N ILE A 22 19.41 -4.20 -1.94
CA ILE A 22 19.42 -4.95 -0.69
C ILE A 22 19.04 -6.40 -0.94
N TYR A 23 18.01 -6.64 -1.75
CA TYR A 23 17.57 -7.97 -2.14
C TYR A 23 18.73 -8.77 -2.76
N ARG A 24 19.42 -8.20 -3.75
CA ARG A 24 20.57 -8.84 -4.41
C ARG A 24 21.71 -9.11 -3.44
N LEU A 25 21.99 -8.19 -2.52
CA LEU A 25 23.01 -8.41 -1.50
C LEU A 25 22.63 -9.55 -0.57
N ASN A 26 21.38 -9.57 -0.10
CA ASN A 26 20.87 -10.63 0.77
C ASN A 26 20.90 -11.99 0.07
N GLU A 27 20.47 -12.05 -1.20
CA GLU A 27 20.54 -13.25 -2.03
C GLU A 27 21.99 -13.72 -2.23
N ALA A 28 22.91 -12.80 -2.51
CA ALA A 28 24.33 -13.13 -2.71
C ALA A 28 24.97 -13.73 -1.46
N ILE A 29 24.61 -13.25 -0.26
CA ILE A 29 25.12 -13.78 1.01
C ILE A 29 24.45 -15.10 1.35
N PHE A 30 23.13 -15.19 1.19
CA PHE A 30 22.36 -16.39 1.51
C PHE A 30 22.78 -17.60 0.68
N ASN A 31 23.18 -17.37 -0.57
CA ASN A 31 23.63 -18.42 -1.48
C ASN A 31 25.14 -18.72 -1.38
N LEU A 32 25.86 -18.14 -0.41
CA LEU A 32 27.23 -18.58 -0.14
C LEU A 32 27.19 -20.04 0.35
N PRO A 33 28.07 -20.93 -0.16
CA PRO A 33 28.29 -22.24 0.42
C PRO A 33 28.58 -22.13 1.91
N GLU A 34 28.05 -23.06 2.71
CA GLU A 34 28.17 -23.02 4.18
C GLU A 34 29.63 -23.07 4.66
N GLU A 35 30.51 -23.69 3.87
CA GLU A 35 31.96 -23.79 4.13
C GLU A 35 32.80 -22.71 3.42
N GLU A 36 32.16 -21.76 2.73
CA GLU A 36 32.90 -20.68 2.05
C GLU A 36 33.30 -19.59 3.05
N ASP A 37 34.55 -19.67 3.50
CA ASP A 37 35.20 -18.58 4.21
C ASP A 37 35.50 -17.42 3.24
N LEU A 38 34.91 -16.26 3.51
CA LEU A 38 35.31 -15.02 2.84
C LEU A 38 36.65 -14.54 3.41
N ASP A 39 37.52 -14.02 2.55
CA ASP A 39 38.73 -13.36 3.03
C ASP A 39 38.43 -12.09 3.84
N ASP A 40 39.40 -11.65 4.66
CA ASP A 40 39.24 -10.47 5.52
C ASP A 40 38.86 -9.21 4.72
N SER A 41 39.34 -9.09 3.49
CA SER A 41 39.09 -7.94 2.62
C SER A 41 37.64 -7.88 2.17
N THR A 42 37.10 -9.01 1.73
CA THR A 42 35.71 -9.16 1.26
C THR A 42 34.75 -9.03 2.43
N THR A 43 35.09 -9.63 3.58
CA THR A 43 34.33 -9.50 4.83
C THR A 43 34.26 -8.04 5.28
N GLU A 44 35.38 -7.30 5.23
CA GLU A 44 35.40 -5.88 5.58
C GLU A 44 34.59 -5.03 4.57
N LEU A 45 34.70 -5.33 3.27
CA LEU A 45 33.94 -4.65 2.23
C LEU A 45 32.43 -4.85 2.39
N LEU A 46 32.02 -6.08 2.67
CA LEU A 46 30.64 -6.44 2.95
C LEU A 46 30.13 -5.70 4.20
N PHE A 47 30.89 -5.71 5.29
CA PHE A 47 30.50 -5.00 6.50
C PHE A 47 30.38 -3.48 6.27
N LYS A 48 31.32 -2.89 5.50
CA LYS A 48 31.26 -1.48 5.10
C LYS A 48 30.02 -1.17 4.24
N ALA A 49 29.64 -2.06 3.34
CA ALA A 49 28.43 -1.91 2.53
C ALA A 49 27.18 -1.84 3.43
N VAL A 50 27.03 -2.78 4.36
CA VAL A 50 25.90 -2.77 5.31
C VAL A 50 25.92 -1.55 6.22
N GLN A 51 27.09 -1.08 6.66
CA GLN A 51 27.20 0.19 7.40
C GLN A 51 26.71 1.40 6.60
N LYS A 52 26.97 1.45 5.29
CA LYS A 52 26.45 2.53 4.43
C LYS A 52 24.93 2.42 4.29
N ILE A 53 24.40 1.21 4.07
CA ILE A 53 22.95 0.95 4.01
C ILE A 53 22.27 1.38 5.32
N LYS A 54 22.83 1.01 6.49
CA LYS A 54 22.33 1.44 7.81
C LYS A 54 22.25 2.96 7.93
N LYS A 55 23.30 3.66 7.49
CA LYS A 55 23.32 5.14 7.50
C LYS A 55 22.29 5.73 6.55
N ALA A 56 22.09 5.14 5.38
CA ALA A 56 21.08 5.56 4.42
C ALA A 56 19.66 5.35 4.99
N PHE A 57 19.40 4.19 5.59
CA PHE A 57 18.14 3.86 6.26
C PHE A 57 17.82 4.85 7.38
N ALA A 58 18.76 5.09 8.29
CA ALA A 58 18.59 6.07 9.36
C ALA A 58 18.44 7.52 8.86
N GLY A 59 19.02 7.84 7.70
CA GLY A 59 18.95 9.16 7.07
C GLY A 59 17.78 9.36 6.12
N GLY A 60 16.90 8.35 5.95
CA GLY A 60 15.80 8.39 4.99
C GLY A 60 16.25 8.47 3.52
N LYS A 61 17.49 8.05 3.21
CA LYS A 61 18.06 8.01 1.86
C LYS A 61 17.85 6.63 1.23
N CYS A 62 16.63 6.13 1.35
CA CYS A 62 16.23 4.84 0.85
C CYS A 62 15.06 5.04 -0.11
N ASP A 63 14.92 4.11 -1.04
CA ASP A 63 13.74 4.03 -1.88
C ASP A 63 12.46 4.00 -1.01
N ARG A 64 11.38 4.53 -1.58
CA ARG A 64 10.03 4.50 -1.03
C ARG A 64 9.33 3.17 -1.25
N ASP A 65 9.98 2.21 -1.90
CA ASP A 65 9.49 0.84 -2.02
C ASP A 65 9.12 0.29 -0.62
N PRO A 66 7.85 -0.12 -0.41
CA PRO A 66 7.41 -0.73 0.85
C PRO A 66 8.24 -1.94 1.27
N ASN A 67 8.86 -2.65 0.33
CA ASN A 67 9.68 -3.83 0.58
C ASN A 67 11.05 -3.47 1.16
N PHE A 68 11.54 -2.24 0.95
CA PHE A 68 12.87 -1.82 1.40
C PHE A 68 13.10 -2.13 2.88
N TYR A 69 12.10 -1.84 3.73
CA TYR A 69 12.19 -2.12 5.15
C TYR A 69 12.36 -3.61 5.45
N TYR A 70 11.55 -4.46 4.81
CA TYR A 70 11.59 -5.89 5.01
C TYR A 70 12.87 -6.51 4.48
N ASP A 71 13.36 -6.04 3.33
CA ASP A 71 14.63 -6.47 2.76
C ASP A 71 15.80 -6.05 3.65
N TYR A 72 15.75 -4.85 4.24
CA TYR A 72 16.76 -4.39 5.19
C TYR A 72 16.79 -5.24 6.46
N ILE A 73 15.62 -5.59 7.01
CA ILE A 73 15.51 -6.51 8.16
C ILE A 73 16.05 -7.90 7.79
N ALA A 74 15.70 -8.41 6.60
CA ALA A 74 16.18 -9.70 6.11
C ALA A 74 17.71 -9.70 5.97
N LEU A 75 18.30 -8.66 5.35
CA LEU A 75 19.75 -8.53 5.20
C LEU A 75 20.46 -8.58 6.56
N LEU A 76 20.01 -7.81 7.56
CA LEU A 76 20.61 -7.82 8.89
C LEU A 76 20.50 -9.20 9.56
N SER A 77 19.36 -9.88 9.37
CA SER A 77 19.11 -11.22 9.90
C SER A 77 20.02 -12.27 9.25
N THR A 78 20.23 -12.20 7.94
CA THR A 78 21.14 -13.08 7.21
C THR A 78 22.59 -12.83 7.62
N MET A 79 22.99 -11.55 7.71
CA MET A 79 24.35 -11.13 8.06
C MET A 79 24.76 -11.60 9.46
N GLN A 80 23.89 -11.49 10.46
CA GLN A 80 24.25 -11.88 11.84
C GLN A 80 24.54 -13.39 11.98
N ASN A 81 24.08 -14.22 11.05
CA ASN A 81 24.24 -15.67 11.08
C ASN A 81 25.50 -16.16 10.35
N GLN A 82 26.26 -15.25 9.71
CA GLN A 82 27.44 -15.63 8.95
C GLN A 82 28.64 -15.89 9.85
N HIS A 83 29.32 -17.01 9.62
CA HIS A 83 30.45 -17.49 10.44
C HIS A 83 31.70 -16.63 10.31
N PHE A 84 31.88 -15.95 9.17
CA PHE A 84 33.03 -15.09 8.90
C PHE A 84 32.99 -13.74 9.64
N PHE A 85 31.90 -13.37 10.32
CA PHE A 85 31.88 -12.18 11.17
C PHE A 85 32.38 -12.48 12.58
N GLY A 86 33.28 -11.62 13.05
CA GLY A 86 33.73 -11.66 14.45
C GLY A 86 32.63 -11.21 15.42
N SER A 87 32.75 -11.61 16.69
CA SER A 87 31.77 -11.32 17.75
C SER A 87 31.38 -9.83 17.88
N LYS A 88 32.30 -8.91 17.61
CA LYS A 88 32.02 -7.47 17.61
C LYS A 88 31.12 -7.05 16.45
N GLN A 89 31.36 -7.57 15.24
CA GLN A 89 30.55 -7.28 14.06
C GLN A 89 29.16 -7.90 14.21
N THR A 90 29.08 -9.15 14.66
CA THR A 90 27.80 -9.83 14.94
C THR A 90 26.97 -9.05 15.96
N LYS A 91 27.58 -8.57 17.05
CA LYS A 91 26.87 -7.74 18.04
C LYS A 91 26.35 -6.43 17.45
N LEU A 92 27.13 -5.76 16.61
CA LEU A 92 26.69 -4.54 15.94
C LEU A 92 25.50 -4.79 15.00
N LEU A 93 25.52 -5.90 14.26
CA LEU A 93 24.41 -6.30 13.38
C LEU A 93 23.13 -6.55 14.17
N LEU A 94 23.24 -7.27 15.30
CA LEU A 94 22.15 -7.49 16.25
C LEU A 94 21.59 -6.18 16.82
N ASP A 95 22.47 -5.25 17.22
CA ASP A 95 22.07 -3.94 17.75
C ASP A 95 21.31 -3.12 16.67
N TRP A 96 21.77 -3.16 15.42
CA TRP A 96 21.08 -2.49 14.30
C TRP A 96 19.74 -3.13 13.96
N LEU A 97 19.64 -4.46 14.02
CA LEU A 97 18.40 -5.19 13.81
C LEU A 97 17.38 -4.82 14.89
N HIS A 98 17.81 -4.82 16.15
CA HIS A 98 16.97 -4.40 17.27
C HIS A 98 16.54 -2.93 17.16
N GLU A 99 17.42 -2.01 16.74
CA GLU A 99 17.08 -0.61 16.46
C GLU A 99 15.98 -0.50 15.37
N ALA A 100 16.12 -1.25 14.28
CA ALA A 100 15.22 -1.21 13.14
C ALA A 100 13.85 -1.83 13.41
N VAL A 101 13.78 -2.88 14.25
CA VAL A 101 12.53 -3.52 14.66
C VAL A 101 11.79 -2.68 15.72
N LYS A 102 12.53 -1.99 16.61
CA LYS A 102 11.93 -1.15 17.66
C LYS A 102 11.37 0.17 17.15
N SER A 103 11.83 0.64 15.99
CA SER A 103 11.37 1.89 15.39
C SER A 103 11.20 1.71 13.88
N PRO A 104 10.19 0.95 13.45
CA PRO A 104 9.91 0.77 12.04
C PRO A 104 9.57 2.11 11.37
N PRO A 105 9.85 2.26 10.06
CA PRO A 105 9.46 3.44 9.31
C PRO A 105 7.95 3.68 9.41
N GLY A 106 7.55 4.90 9.75
CA GLY A 106 6.14 5.26 9.93
C GLY A 106 5.63 5.16 11.37
N GLU A 107 6.38 4.57 12.30
CA GLU A 107 6.16 4.78 13.73
C GLU A 107 6.92 6.03 14.17
N ASP A 108 6.17 7.13 14.36
CA ASP A 108 6.71 8.41 14.81
C ASP A 108 7.61 8.22 16.04
N LYS A 109 8.90 8.56 15.90
CA LYS A 109 9.75 8.84 17.06
C LYS A 109 9.23 10.12 17.71
N SER A 110 8.20 10.00 18.55
CA SER A 110 7.70 11.07 19.40
C SER A 110 8.80 11.47 20.39
N GLY A 111 9.61 12.44 19.98
CA GLY A 111 10.70 12.99 20.80
C GLY A 111 11.25 14.34 20.35
N ALA A 112 11.12 14.71 19.07
CA ALA A 112 11.57 16.01 18.57
C ALA A 112 10.44 16.74 17.83
N LYS A 113 9.73 17.62 18.54
CA LYS A 113 8.71 18.52 17.97
C LYS A 113 9.38 19.57 17.07
N SER A 114 9.41 19.30 15.76
CA SER A 114 9.61 20.32 14.71
C SER A 114 8.27 21.01 14.43
N SER A 115 8.24 22.34 14.31
CA SER A 115 7.01 23.13 14.11
C SER A 115 6.22 22.80 12.83
N SER A 116 6.76 21.98 11.93
CA SER A 116 6.04 21.41 10.79
C SER A 116 5.01 20.35 11.22
N SER A 117 5.31 19.58 12.28
CA SER A 117 4.46 18.45 12.69
C SER A 117 3.10 18.88 13.24
N THR A 118 2.97 20.09 13.79
CA THR A 118 1.69 20.59 14.31
C THR A 118 0.64 20.79 13.21
N LYS A 119 1.06 21.18 11.98
CA LYS A 119 0.14 21.33 10.85
C LYS A 119 -0.27 19.99 10.27
N ASP A 120 0.65 19.05 10.22
CA ASP A 120 0.39 17.70 9.72
C ASP A 120 -0.51 16.92 10.69
N ILE A 121 -0.29 17.07 12.01
CA ILE A 121 -1.19 16.53 13.05
C ILE A 121 -2.59 17.12 12.92
N ALA A 122 -2.72 18.45 12.82
CA ALA A 122 -4.04 19.08 12.68
C ALA A 122 -4.77 18.65 11.40
N ARG A 123 -4.03 18.41 10.31
CA ARG A 123 -4.58 17.87 9.07
C ARG A 123 -5.04 16.42 9.23
N ILE A 124 -4.22 15.57 9.83
CA ILE A 124 -4.54 14.15 10.07
C ILE A 124 -5.74 14.01 11.01
N GLU A 125 -5.81 14.81 12.07
CA GLU A 125 -6.96 14.85 12.97
C GLU A 125 -8.24 15.28 12.24
N ALA A 126 -8.16 16.28 11.35
CA ALA A 126 -9.29 16.69 10.53
C ALA A 126 -9.73 15.62 9.52
N GLU A 127 -8.78 14.91 8.90
CA GLU A 127 -9.05 13.80 7.99
C GLU A 127 -9.68 12.61 8.73
N ASN A 128 -9.20 12.28 9.94
CA ASN A 128 -9.80 11.27 10.81
C ASN A 128 -11.24 11.61 11.21
N ALA A 129 -11.50 12.86 11.62
CA ALA A 129 -12.85 13.30 11.97
C ALA A 129 -13.81 13.21 10.77
N LYS A 130 -13.33 13.50 9.55
CA LYS A 130 -14.12 13.35 8.33
C LYS A 130 -14.43 11.89 8.03
N MET A 131 -13.43 11.01 8.12
CA MET A 131 -13.61 9.57 7.88
C MET A 131 -14.56 8.93 8.89
N ILE A 132 -14.47 9.29 10.17
CA ILE A 132 -15.39 8.82 11.22
C ILE A 132 -16.84 9.20 10.87
N LYS A 133 -17.06 10.45 10.47
CA LYS A 133 -18.39 10.93 10.08
C LYS A 133 -18.95 10.19 8.85
N GLU A 134 -18.10 9.88 7.89
CA GLU A 134 -18.49 9.14 6.68
C GLU A 134 -18.84 7.68 7.01
N ILE A 135 -18.10 7.05 7.93
CA ILE A 135 -18.41 5.72 8.46
C ILE A 135 -19.77 5.73 9.18
N GLU A 136 -20.02 6.71 10.03
CA GLU A 136 -21.31 6.84 10.74
C GLU A 136 -22.48 6.99 9.76
N GLN A 137 -22.33 7.82 8.72
CA GLN A 137 -23.35 7.98 7.67
C GLN A 137 -23.58 6.69 6.89
N MET A 138 -22.51 5.96 6.53
CA MET A 138 -22.64 4.67 5.85
C MET A 138 -23.29 3.62 6.74
N GLN A 139 -23.00 3.62 8.04
CA GLN A 139 -23.64 2.72 9.00
C GLN A 139 -25.14 3.03 9.15
N GLU A 140 -25.53 4.31 9.21
CA GLU A 140 -26.93 4.72 9.27
C GLU A 140 -27.69 4.32 8.00
N LEU A 141 -27.11 4.56 6.82
CA LEU A 141 -27.68 4.12 5.54
C LEU A 141 -27.82 2.59 5.48
N THR A 142 -26.80 1.86 5.94
CA THR A 142 -26.82 0.39 5.98
C THR A 142 -27.92 -0.10 6.92
N ALA A 143 -28.08 0.52 8.09
CA ALA A 143 -29.14 0.19 9.04
C ALA A 143 -30.53 0.45 8.45
N ALA A 144 -30.73 1.59 7.77
CA ALA A 144 -31.99 1.91 7.10
C ALA A 144 -32.33 0.91 5.98
N VAL A 145 -31.34 0.51 5.18
CA VAL A 145 -31.51 -0.51 4.13
C VAL A 145 -31.86 -1.88 4.75
N GLN A 146 -31.21 -2.27 5.85
CA GLN A 146 -31.53 -3.52 6.53
C GLN A 146 -32.96 -3.52 7.10
N VAL A 147 -33.44 -2.40 7.64
CA VAL A 147 -34.83 -2.25 8.10
C VAL A 147 -35.81 -2.42 6.94
N LEU A 148 -35.54 -1.82 5.79
CA LEU A 148 -36.38 -1.96 4.59
C LEU A 148 -36.36 -3.38 4.02
N GLN A 149 -35.21 -4.06 4.02
CA GLN A 149 -35.11 -5.47 3.62
C GLN A 149 -35.83 -6.41 4.60
N GLY A 150 -35.84 -6.07 5.89
CA GLY A 150 -36.56 -6.80 6.94
C GLY A 150 -38.07 -6.53 6.98
N PHE A 151 -38.55 -5.48 6.30
CA PHE A 151 -39.96 -5.11 6.28
C PHE A 151 -40.77 -6.12 5.45
N LYS A 152 -41.45 -7.02 6.14
CA LYS A 152 -42.47 -7.89 5.53
C LYS A 152 -43.79 -7.14 5.53
N LEU A 153 -44.36 -6.90 4.35
CA LEU A 153 -45.71 -6.33 4.24
C LEU A 153 -46.68 -7.19 5.06
N PRO A 154 -47.56 -6.58 5.88
CA PRO A 154 -48.61 -7.32 6.58
C PRO A 154 -49.43 -8.13 5.57
N LYS A 155 -49.62 -9.42 5.83
CA LYS A 155 -50.42 -10.35 4.99
C LYS A 155 -51.90 -9.95 4.83
N ASN A 156 -52.33 -8.83 5.43
CA ASN A 156 -53.71 -8.34 5.42
C ASN A 156 -53.89 -6.96 4.76
N ILE A 157 -53.04 -6.57 3.82
CA ILE A 157 -53.49 -5.58 2.82
C ILE A 157 -54.21 -6.37 1.74
N SER A 158 -55.48 -6.67 2.03
CA SER A 158 -56.45 -7.09 1.03
C SER A 158 -56.64 -5.94 0.05
N THR A 159 -55.91 -5.96 -1.05
CA THR A 159 -56.33 -5.29 -2.27
C THR A 159 -57.25 -6.25 -3.01
N THR A 160 -58.53 -6.25 -2.64
CA THR A 160 -59.57 -6.62 -3.61
C THR A 160 -60.76 -5.65 -3.58
N PRO A 161 -61.40 -5.42 -4.75
CA PRO A 161 -62.07 -4.19 -5.12
C PRO A 161 -63.59 -4.26 -4.92
N SER A 162 -64.25 -3.11 -4.69
CA SER A 162 -65.73 -3.00 -4.73
C SER A 162 -66.11 -1.53 -4.94
N THR A 163 -66.22 -1.09 -6.20
CA THR A 163 -67.47 -0.78 -6.93
C THR A 163 -68.22 0.47 -6.48
N GLY A 164 -68.33 1.46 -7.39
CA GLY A 164 -69.54 2.27 -7.51
C GLY A 164 -69.35 3.77 -7.74
N ASP A 165 -68.84 4.19 -8.90
CA ASP A 165 -69.62 5.19 -9.65
C ASP A 165 -69.48 4.97 -11.16
N LYS A 166 -70.64 4.97 -11.83
CA LYS A 166 -70.81 4.66 -13.24
C LYS A 166 -70.60 5.93 -14.05
N SER A 167 -69.69 5.88 -15.01
CA SER A 167 -69.78 6.69 -16.23
C SER A 167 -68.93 6.05 -17.33
N GLN A 168 -69.59 5.34 -18.23
CA GLN A 168 -69.09 4.96 -19.56
C GLN A 168 -70.23 5.28 -20.55
N PRO A 169 -70.00 5.37 -21.87
CA PRO A 169 -68.73 5.40 -22.61
C PRO A 169 -68.71 6.47 -23.73
N SER A 170 -67.54 6.75 -24.32
CA SER A 170 -67.49 6.83 -25.79
C SER A 170 -66.17 6.28 -26.30
N GLN A 171 -66.29 5.45 -27.32
CA GLN A 171 -65.26 4.65 -27.96
C GLN A 171 -64.54 5.46 -29.05
N GLN A 172 -63.26 5.14 -29.25
CA GLN A 172 -62.55 4.94 -30.54
C GLN A 172 -61.07 5.34 -30.35
N SER A 173 -60.05 4.71 -30.91
CA SER A 173 -59.80 3.39 -31.48
C SER A 173 -58.33 3.41 -31.91
N ALA A 174 -57.71 2.23 -31.97
CA ALA A 174 -56.59 1.87 -32.86
C ALA A 174 -55.18 2.43 -32.56
N ALA A 175 -54.35 1.53 -32.06
CA ALA A 175 -52.91 1.51 -32.34
C ALA A 175 -52.65 1.27 -33.84
N LYS A 176 -51.71 2.00 -34.45
CA LYS A 176 -50.92 1.48 -35.58
C LYS A 176 -49.59 2.22 -35.78
N ARG A 177 -48.50 1.45 -35.72
CA ARG A 177 -47.17 1.76 -36.27
C ARG A 177 -47.29 2.21 -37.74
N LYS A 178 -46.41 3.12 -38.19
CA LYS A 178 -45.36 2.89 -39.23
C LYS A 178 -44.90 4.20 -39.90
N ARG A 179 -43.59 4.46 -39.75
CA ARG A 179 -42.60 5.10 -40.65
C ARG A 179 -43.08 6.15 -41.67
N ARG A 180 -42.44 7.33 -41.63
CA ARG A 180 -41.97 8.03 -42.84
C ARG A 180 -40.74 8.87 -42.52
N GLY A 181 -39.65 8.59 -43.22
CA GLY A 181 -38.39 9.33 -43.12
C GLY A 181 -38.33 10.54 -44.04
N LYS A 182 -37.39 11.43 -43.72
CA LYS A 182 -36.68 12.41 -44.56
C LYS A 182 -35.70 13.08 -43.58
N GLY A 183 -34.37 13.00 -43.66
CA GLY A 183 -33.47 13.10 -44.79
C GLY A 183 -32.54 14.30 -44.53
N SER A 184 -31.25 14.15 -44.87
CA SER A 184 -30.14 15.12 -44.79
C SER A 184 -29.32 15.04 -43.50
N GLY A 185 -28.02 14.74 -43.47
CA GLY A 185 -27.01 14.72 -44.54
C GLY A 185 -26.02 15.88 -44.33
N GLY A 186 -24.75 15.55 -44.04
CA GLY A 186 -23.60 16.46 -43.90
C GLY A 186 -22.83 16.19 -42.61
N GLY A 187 -21.66 15.54 -42.56
CA GLY A 187 -20.71 15.19 -43.61
C GLY A 187 -19.55 16.19 -43.67
N GLY A 188 -18.39 15.80 -43.10
CA GLY A 188 -17.05 16.34 -43.35
C GLY A 188 -16.65 17.55 -42.48
N GLY A 189 -15.49 17.62 -41.84
CA GLY A 189 -14.24 16.87 -42.00
C GLY A 189 -13.10 17.82 -42.35
N SER A 190 -11.87 17.40 -42.02
CA SER A 190 -10.56 17.99 -42.37
C SER A 190 -10.09 19.09 -41.42
N GLY A 191 -8.85 19.11 -40.94
CA GLY A 191 -7.68 18.27 -41.22
C GLY A 191 -6.51 18.72 -40.34
#